data_AF-A0A919K5I9-F1
#
_entry.id   AF-A0A919K5I9-F1
#
_cell.length_a   1.000
_cell.length_b   1.000
_cell.length_c   1.000
_cell.angle_alpha   90.00
_cell.angle_beta   90.00
_cell.angle_gamma   90.00
#
_symmetry.space_group_name_H-M   'P 1'
#
loop_
_entity.id
_entity.type
_entity.pdbx_description
1 polymer ?
#
loop_
_entity_poly.entity_id
_entity_poly.type
_entity_poly.pdbx_seq_one_letter_code
_entity_poly.pdbx_strand_id
1 'polypeptide(L)'
;MNLRTGRRWVQLATIGVGLTAIVAAAGAASAAEQPAAPAALRPAAPAPGQPGAPVRGEVPGLTGEAAAKLAGGAATRFRELTEQRVAAARNSLAAETLHTAWGTAFSQPQAQGIRGTLSVLTGAGTTTRGGEYIYSPTSLSPGGACIEITTAYTPSGPLVWAWDWCGGNAGVGKAIAINSSFLSKYTTTVNGLPAYTFEVSKTDAATNAWTAYLFNYQTNAYETFYTSSGTYDLGETWFGWNMFEIYSDVEPSTGAGYYCTDMAGQSFDASSIQVKLNGTWALATSANSYSYGNPPPPGSNFQCPKLTFAMDSPNNHWSARIAR
;
A
#
# COMPACT_ATOMS: atom_id res chain seq x y z
N MET A 1 6.64 26.85 67.55
CA MET A 1 7.19 27.52 66.36
C MET A 1 6.20 27.26 65.22
N ASN A 2 5.36 28.19 64.76
CA ASN A 2 5.63 29.47 64.06
C ASN A 2 6.55 29.27 62.83
N LEU A 3 6.37 29.79 61.60
CA LEU A 3 5.32 30.47 60.78
C LEU A 3 5.79 30.23 59.28
N ARG A 4 5.06 30.43 58.16
CA ARG A 4 3.75 31.03 57.82
C ARG A 4 3.23 30.49 56.45
N THR A 5 1.93 30.63 56.21
CA THR A 5 1.16 30.55 54.95
C THR A 5 1.59 31.51 53.82
N GLY A 6 1.29 31.18 52.55
CA GLY A 6 1.48 32.09 51.39
C GLY A 6 0.65 31.75 50.14
N ARG A 7 -0.63 32.13 50.11
CA ARG A 7 -1.52 32.07 48.92
C ARG A 7 -1.59 33.47 48.31
N ARG A 8 -1.47 33.64 46.97
CA ARG A 8 -1.81 34.90 46.29
C ARG A 8 -2.60 34.67 45.00
N TRP A 9 -3.82 35.19 45.00
CA TRP A 9 -4.59 35.50 43.80
C TRP A 9 -4.17 36.89 43.32
N VAL A 10 -4.27 37.14 42.01
CA VAL A 10 -4.22 38.49 41.45
C VAL A 10 -5.39 38.64 40.49
N GLN A 11 -6.32 39.53 40.84
CA GLN A 11 -7.28 40.13 39.92
C GLN A 11 -6.70 41.45 39.43
N LEU A 12 -6.84 41.75 38.14
CA LEU A 12 -6.87 43.10 37.58
C LEU A 12 -7.88 43.04 36.42
N ALA A 13 -9.03 43.71 36.53
CA ALA A 13 -9.25 45.15 36.43
C ALA A 13 -9.56 45.54 34.98
N THR A 14 -10.86 45.57 34.68
CA THR A 14 -11.44 46.12 33.45
C THR A 14 -11.24 47.64 33.39
N ILE A 15 -10.78 48.15 32.25
CA ILE A 15 -10.91 49.56 31.88
C ILE A 15 -11.68 49.60 30.56
N GLY A 16 -12.86 50.20 30.60
CA GLY A 16 -13.63 50.52 29.40
C GLY A 16 -13.29 51.91 28.90
N VAL A 17 -13.12 52.05 27.58
CA VAL A 17 -13.14 53.35 26.89
C VAL A 17 -14.16 53.22 25.77
N GLY A 18 -15.24 54.00 25.85
CA GLY A 18 -16.26 54.04 24.81
C GLY A 18 -15.75 54.79 23.59
N LEU A 19 -15.92 54.21 22.41
CA LEU A 19 -15.77 54.92 21.13
C LEU A 19 -17.15 55.11 20.52
N THR A 20 -17.48 56.37 20.20
CA THR A 20 -18.76 56.75 19.60
C THR A 20 -18.74 56.42 18.11
N ALA A 21 -19.55 55.45 17.67
CA ALA A 21 -19.69 55.11 16.26
C ALA A 21 -20.81 55.94 15.60
N ILE A 22 -20.45 56.69 14.56
CA ILE A 22 -21.40 57.48 13.76
C ILE A 22 -22.17 56.54 12.83
N VAL A 23 -23.51 56.58 12.88
CA VAL A 23 -24.37 55.80 11.98
C VAL A 23 -24.43 56.49 10.61
N ALA A 24 -23.62 56.02 9.68
CA ALA A 24 -23.73 56.38 8.26
C ALA A 24 -24.72 55.44 7.55
N ALA A 25 -25.92 55.92 7.24
CA ALA A 25 -26.91 55.17 6.47
C ALA A 25 -26.53 55.14 4.98
N ALA A 26 -25.69 54.18 4.59
CA ALA A 26 -25.45 53.87 3.18
C ALA A 26 -26.59 53.02 2.63
N GLY A 27 -27.26 53.50 1.56
CA GLY A 27 -28.34 52.77 0.92
C GLY A 27 -27.85 51.47 0.28
N ALA A 28 -28.46 50.34 0.66
CA ALA A 28 -28.17 49.04 0.05
C ALA A 28 -28.75 48.98 -1.38
N ALA A 29 -27.91 49.25 -2.37
CA ALA A 29 -28.19 48.82 -3.73
C ALA A 29 -28.06 47.29 -3.80
N SER A 30 -29.17 46.58 -4.02
CA SER A 30 -29.13 45.14 -4.30
C SER A 30 -28.40 44.89 -5.61
N ALA A 31 -27.11 44.58 -5.53
CA ALA A 31 -26.41 43.95 -6.62
C ALA A 31 -27.08 42.59 -6.91
N ALA A 32 -27.66 42.43 -8.09
CA ALA A 32 -28.19 41.15 -8.52
C ALA A 32 -27.02 40.14 -8.56
N GLU A 33 -27.15 39.06 -7.80
CA GLU A 33 -26.12 38.04 -7.67
C GLU A 33 -25.95 37.32 -9.01
N GLN A 34 -24.93 37.72 -9.77
CA GLN A 34 -24.68 37.21 -11.11
C GLN A 34 -24.29 35.72 -10.97
N PRO A 35 -25.02 34.78 -11.60
CA PRO A 35 -24.76 33.36 -11.43
C PRO A 35 -23.31 33.03 -11.73
N ALA A 36 -22.62 32.42 -10.77
CA ALA A 36 -21.22 32.05 -10.91
C ALA A 36 -21.06 31.20 -12.18
N ALA A 37 -20.20 31.66 -13.10
CA ALA A 37 -19.90 30.90 -14.30
C ALA A 37 -19.43 29.49 -13.90
N PRO A 38 -19.94 28.41 -14.54
CA PRO A 38 -19.54 27.06 -14.20
C PRO A 38 -18.03 26.96 -14.32
N ALA A 39 -17.36 26.58 -13.23
CA ALA A 39 -15.92 26.49 -13.18
C ALA A 39 -15.46 25.58 -14.33
N ALA A 40 -14.60 26.11 -15.21
CA ALA A 40 -14.06 25.33 -16.32
C ALA A 40 -13.45 24.05 -15.75
N LEU A 41 -13.95 22.90 -16.20
CA LEU A 41 -13.51 21.59 -15.73
C LEU A 41 -11.99 21.53 -15.87
N ARG A 42 -11.28 21.51 -14.73
CA ARG A 42 -9.84 21.26 -14.72
C ARG A 42 -9.62 19.95 -15.46
N PRO A 43 -8.65 19.86 -16.40
CA PRO A 43 -8.28 18.59 -17.00
C PRO A 43 -8.07 17.57 -15.90
N ALA A 44 -8.69 16.39 -16.04
CA ALA A 44 -8.50 15.31 -15.09
C ALA A 44 -7.00 15.04 -14.94
N ALA A 45 -6.54 14.83 -13.71
CA ALA A 45 -5.15 14.46 -13.47
C ALA A 45 -4.81 13.23 -14.33
N PRO A 46 -3.65 13.19 -15.02
CA PRO A 46 -3.26 12.01 -15.80
C PRO A 46 -3.34 10.76 -14.92
N ALA A 47 -4.03 9.72 -15.38
CA ALA A 47 -4.23 8.53 -14.56
C ALA A 47 -2.85 7.93 -14.19
N PRO A 48 -2.64 7.49 -12.93
CA PRO A 48 -1.37 6.99 -12.42
C PRO A 48 -0.65 5.99 -13.35
N GLY A 49 0.56 6.37 -13.78
CA GLY A 49 1.47 5.58 -14.61
C GLY A 49 0.87 4.98 -15.87
N GLN A 50 0.55 5.79 -16.89
CA GLN A 50 -0.13 5.37 -18.12
C GLN A 50 0.39 4.03 -18.71
N PRO A 51 -0.49 3.07 -19.05
CA PRO A 51 -0.11 1.87 -19.79
C PRO A 51 0.67 2.21 -21.07
N GLY A 52 1.82 1.56 -21.29
CA GLY A 52 2.67 1.83 -22.45
C GLY A 52 3.55 3.08 -22.34
N ALA A 53 3.65 3.72 -21.16
CA ALA A 53 4.69 4.72 -20.90
C ALA A 53 6.10 4.12 -21.17
N PRO A 54 7.06 4.93 -21.66
CA PRO A 54 8.36 4.41 -22.07
C PRO A 54 9.15 3.86 -20.88
N VAL A 55 9.89 2.77 -21.09
CA VAL A 55 10.87 2.25 -20.11
C VAL A 55 12.20 2.99 -20.30
N ARG A 56 12.73 3.60 -19.24
CA ARG A 56 13.98 4.39 -19.28
C ARG A 56 14.78 4.28 -17.98
N GLY A 57 15.90 3.56 -18.02
CA GLY A 57 16.80 3.42 -16.88
C GLY A 57 16.29 2.48 -15.79
N GLU A 58 16.94 2.51 -14.63
CA GLU A 58 16.73 1.56 -13.53
C GLU A 58 16.42 2.27 -12.22
N VAL A 59 15.53 1.66 -11.43
CA VAL A 59 15.26 2.06 -10.06
C VAL A 59 16.50 1.73 -9.21
N PRO A 60 17.05 2.65 -8.40
CA PRO A 60 18.15 2.35 -7.51
C PRO A 60 17.70 1.37 -6.41
N GLY A 61 18.64 0.66 -5.81
CA GLY A 61 18.33 -0.30 -4.75
C GLY A 61 19.46 -1.29 -4.53
N LEU A 62 19.29 -2.16 -3.54
CA LEU A 62 20.20 -3.28 -3.28
C LEU A 62 19.67 -4.52 -3.98
N THR A 63 20.56 -5.39 -4.45
CA THR A 63 20.25 -6.69 -5.09
C THR A 63 20.94 -7.84 -4.36
N GLY A 64 20.47 -9.07 -4.55
CA GLY A 64 21.08 -10.29 -3.99
C GLY A 64 21.18 -10.26 -2.46
N GLU A 65 22.32 -10.71 -1.90
CA GLU A 65 22.53 -10.76 -0.45
C GLU A 65 22.32 -9.40 0.25
N ALA A 66 22.69 -8.29 -0.40
CA ALA A 66 22.48 -6.95 0.15
C ALA A 66 20.98 -6.58 0.23
N ALA A 67 20.16 -7.06 -0.71
CA ALA A 67 18.71 -6.90 -0.68
C ALA A 67 18.07 -7.75 0.42
N ALA A 68 18.47 -9.02 0.51
CA ALA A 68 18.03 -9.94 1.56
C ALA A 68 18.39 -9.41 2.96
N LYS A 69 19.60 -8.83 3.13
CA LYS A 69 20.03 -8.21 4.39
C LYS A 69 19.24 -6.94 4.74
N LEU A 70 18.83 -6.14 3.74
CA LEU A 70 17.98 -4.96 3.95
C LEU A 70 16.56 -5.34 4.37
N ALA A 71 15.98 -6.36 3.74
CA ALA A 71 14.68 -6.91 4.15
C ALA A 71 14.75 -7.66 5.50
N GLY A 72 15.90 -8.23 5.83
CA GLY A 72 16.19 -8.81 7.15
C GLY A 72 15.25 -9.95 7.52
N GLY A 73 14.84 -10.01 8.79
CA GLY A 73 13.92 -11.04 9.30
C GLY A 73 12.55 -11.05 8.59
N ALA A 74 12.15 -9.93 7.98
CA ALA A 74 10.92 -9.84 7.22
C ALA A 74 10.96 -10.78 5.99
N ALA A 75 12.08 -10.83 5.27
CA ALA A 75 12.24 -11.74 4.14
C ALA A 75 12.15 -13.21 4.57
N THR A 76 12.87 -13.59 5.64
CA THR A 76 12.79 -14.96 6.19
C THR A 76 11.35 -15.32 6.54
N ARG A 77 10.63 -14.42 7.23
CA ARG A 77 9.26 -14.66 7.66
C ARG A 77 8.30 -14.76 6.46
N PHE A 78 8.46 -13.94 5.44
CA PHE A 78 7.66 -14.01 4.22
C PHE A 78 7.82 -15.37 3.48
N ARG A 79 9.05 -15.91 3.41
CA ARG A 79 9.31 -17.22 2.79
C ARG A 79 8.62 -18.36 3.54
N GLU A 80 8.88 -18.48 4.85
CA GLU A 80 8.36 -19.56 5.71
C GLU A 80 6.85 -19.76 5.55
N LEU A 81 6.15 -18.67 5.26
CA LEU A 81 4.70 -18.58 5.30
C LEU A 81 4.09 -18.75 3.92
N THR A 82 4.79 -18.33 2.87
CA THR A 82 4.48 -18.79 1.52
C THR A 82 4.67 -20.31 1.41
N GLU A 83 5.75 -20.85 1.97
CA GLU A 83 5.97 -22.31 2.07
C GLU A 83 4.85 -23.01 2.84
N GLN A 84 4.41 -22.47 3.98
CA GLN A 84 3.26 -22.99 4.75
C GLN A 84 1.94 -22.93 3.96
N ARG A 85 1.65 -21.83 3.23
CA ARG A 85 0.48 -21.72 2.35
C ARG A 85 0.50 -22.78 1.25
N VAL A 86 1.63 -22.94 0.57
CA VAL A 86 1.83 -23.95 -0.48
C VAL A 86 1.64 -25.36 0.09
N ALA A 87 2.15 -25.63 1.29
CA ALA A 87 1.95 -26.91 1.97
C ALA A 87 0.50 -27.13 2.42
N ALA A 88 -0.18 -26.12 2.94
CA ALA A 88 -1.57 -26.21 3.38
C ALA A 88 -2.54 -26.44 2.20
N ALA A 89 -2.39 -25.68 1.12
CA ALA A 89 -3.20 -25.80 -0.09
C ALA A 89 -3.07 -27.17 -0.78
N ARG A 90 -1.92 -27.85 -0.63
CA ARG A 90 -1.70 -29.23 -1.11
C ARG A 90 -2.41 -30.28 -0.25
N ASN A 91 -2.74 -29.99 1.00
CA ASN A 91 -3.20 -30.97 1.98
C ASN A 91 -4.69 -30.84 2.39
N SER A 92 -5.32 -29.66 2.28
CA SER A 92 -6.78 -29.51 2.44
C SER A 92 -7.32 -28.19 1.86
N LEU A 93 -8.63 -28.14 1.59
CA LEU A 93 -9.37 -26.93 1.19
C LEU A 93 -9.61 -25.92 2.35
N ALA A 94 -9.01 -26.13 3.53
CA ALA A 94 -9.23 -25.32 4.73
C ALA A 94 -7.94 -24.60 5.18
N ALA A 95 -7.46 -23.66 4.37
CA ALA A 95 -6.22 -22.91 4.62
C ALA A 95 -6.40 -21.67 5.54
N GLU A 96 -7.35 -21.69 6.48
CA GLU A 96 -7.77 -20.48 7.22
C GLU A 96 -6.93 -20.13 8.46
N THR A 97 -6.12 -21.04 9.00
CA THR A 97 -5.69 -20.94 10.42
C THR A 97 -4.33 -20.27 10.70
N LEU A 98 -3.67 -19.64 9.73
CA LEU A 98 -2.38 -18.95 9.98
C LEU A 98 -2.10 -17.71 9.14
N HIS A 99 -2.89 -17.46 8.08
CA HIS A 99 -2.75 -16.29 7.22
C HIS A 99 -4.12 -15.74 6.88
N THR A 100 -4.42 -14.55 7.39
CA THR A 100 -5.48 -13.75 6.83
C THR A 100 -4.88 -12.82 5.80
N ALA A 101 -5.32 -13.04 4.56
CA ALA A 101 -5.05 -12.20 3.42
C ALA A 101 -6.39 -11.77 2.83
N TRP A 102 -6.42 -10.61 2.18
CA TRP A 102 -7.64 -10.07 1.57
C TRP A 102 -7.28 -9.17 0.39
N GLY A 103 -8.05 -9.23 -0.69
CA GLY A 103 -7.76 -8.50 -1.93
C GLY A 103 -8.33 -9.13 -3.19
N THR A 104 -7.54 -9.09 -4.28
CA THR A 104 -7.94 -9.51 -5.64
C THR A 104 -7.14 -10.69 -6.12
N ALA A 105 -7.82 -11.77 -6.51
CA ALA A 105 -7.24 -12.84 -7.31
C ALA A 105 -7.73 -12.75 -8.76
N PHE A 106 -7.02 -13.41 -9.67
CA PHE A 106 -7.28 -13.36 -11.11
C PHE A 106 -7.77 -14.71 -11.61
N SER A 107 -8.81 -14.72 -12.43
CA SER A 107 -9.38 -15.96 -12.99
C SER A 107 -8.69 -16.39 -14.29
N GLN A 108 -7.56 -15.78 -14.63
CA GLN A 108 -6.93 -15.83 -15.95
C GLN A 108 -5.49 -16.38 -15.80
N PRO A 109 -5.30 -17.70 -15.76
CA PRO A 109 -3.97 -18.31 -15.56
C PRO A 109 -2.99 -18.00 -16.70
N GLN A 110 -3.46 -17.51 -17.85
CA GLN A 110 -2.66 -17.09 -18.99
C GLN A 110 -2.26 -15.61 -18.99
N ALA A 111 -2.52 -14.85 -17.91
CA ALA A 111 -2.17 -13.44 -17.90
C ALA A 111 -0.66 -13.19 -18.00
N GLN A 112 -0.32 -12.03 -18.54
CA GLN A 112 1.04 -11.64 -18.92
C GLN A 112 1.55 -10.46 -18.10
N GLY A 113 0.88 -10.15 -16.99
CA GLY A 113 1.22 -9.01 -16.16
C GLY A 113 0.12 -8.57 -15.21
N ILE A 114 0.55 -7.86 -14.17
CA ILE A 114 -0.28 -7.14 -13.21
C ILE A 114 0.30 -5.74 -12.99
N ARG A 115 -0.56 -4.76 -12.74
CA ARG A 115 -0.18 -3.39 -12.37
C ARG A 115 -1.19 -2.81 -11.41
N GLY A 116 -0.79 -1.80 -10.66
CA GLY A 116 -1.66 -1.08 -9.73
C GLY A 116 -0.96 0.11 -9.11
N THR A 117 -1.71 0.88 -8.34
CA THR A 117 -1.20 1.99 -7.54
C THR A 117 -1.40 1.66 -6.07
N LEU A 118 -0.34 1.85 -5.27
CA LEU A 118 -0.22 1.31 -3.92
C LEU A 118 0.21 2.43 -2.97
N SER A 119 -0.55 2.67 -1.90
CA SER A 119 -0.18 3.64 -0.88
C SER A 119 1.11 3.26 -0.17
N VAL A 120 1.88 4.27 0.25
CA VAL A 120 2.96 4.11 1.22
C VAL A 120 2.68 4.97 2.45
N LEU A 121 2.79 4.36 3.63
CA LEU A 121 2.72 5.11 4.87
C LEU A 121 3.96 6.00 5.03
N THR A 122 3.78 7.19 5.62
CA THR A 122 4.86 8.15 5.85
C THR A 122 4.76 8.77 7.25
N GLY A 123 5.91 9.01 7.89
CA GLY A 123 5.98 9.65 9.21
C GLY A 123 5.91 8.67 10.39
N ALA A 124 5.18 9.03 11.44
CA ALA A 124 4.99 8.13 12.59
C ALA A 124 4.04 6.98 12.23
N GLY A 125 4.30 5.77 12.73
CA GLY A 125 3.49 4.58 12.44
C GLY A 125 3.85 3.86 11.13
N THR A 126 5.07 4.04 10.62
CA THR A 126 5.62 3.27 9.47
C THR A 126 6.51 2.09 9.90
N THR A 127 6.73 1.92 11.20
CA THR A 127 7.56 0.86 11.79
C THR A 127 6.75 0.06 12.79
N THR A 128 7.04 -1.23 12.87
CA THR A 128 6.43 -2.20 13.78
C THR A 128 7.36 -2.50 14.97
N ARG A 129 6.78 -2.86 16.12
CA ARG A 129 7.50 -3.47 17.26
C ARG A 129 7.24 -4.98 17.27
N GLY A 130 7.59 -5.67 18.37
CA GLY A 130 7.29 -7.09 18.57
C GLY A 130 8.01 -8.10 17.64
N GLY A 131 8.86 -7.64 16.71
CA GLY A 131 9.36 -8.50 15.63
C GLY A 131 8.36 -8.68 14.49
N GLU A 132 7.31 -7.86 14.46
CA GLU A 132 6.21 -7.95 13.50
C GLU A 132 6.55 -7.35 12.14
N TYR A 133 5.83 -7.79 11.11
CA TYR A 133 5.96 -7.28 9.75
C TYR A 133 4.57 -7.14 9.12
N ILE A 134 4.33 -6.03 8.41
CA ILE A 134 3.13 -5.88 7.58
C ILE A 134 3.58 -5.85 6.13
N TYR A 135 2.95 -6.67 5.30
CA TYR A 135 3.05 -6.61 3.86
C TYR A 135 1.74 -6.06 3.32
N SER A 136 1.74 -4.76 3.04
CA SER A 136 0.54 -4.04 2.61
C SER A 136 0.90 -2.97 1.57
N PRO A 137 0.61 -3.20 0.28
CA PRO A 137 0.14 -4.46 -0.32
C PRO A 137 1.26 -5.34 -0.91
N THR A 138 0.92 -6.59 -1.24
CA THR A 138 1.73 -7.51 -2.07
C THR A 138 1.01 -7.87 -3.37
N SER A 139 1.77 -8.24 -4.40
CA SER A 139 1.26 -8.39 -5.75
C SER A 139 2.05 -9.41 -6.56
N LEU A 140 1.49 -10.61 -6.74
CA LEU A 140 1.99 -11.60 -7.69
C LEU A 140 1.02 -11.70 -8.89
N SER A 141 1.57 -11.64 -10.10
CA SER A 141 0.78 -11.88 -11.32
C SER A 141 0.48 -13.39 -11.44
N PRO A 142 -0.69 -13.80 -11.93
CA PRO A 142 -0.87 -15.16 -12.43
C PRO A 142 0.01 -15.39 -13.67
N GLY A 143 0.07 -16.63 -14.16
CA GLY A 143 0.86 -17.00 -15.35
C GLY A 143 2.27 -17.53 -15.10
N GLY A 144 2.54 -18.00 -13.87
CA GLY A 144 3.86 -18.46 -13.44
C GLY A 144 4.84 -17.29 -13.32
N ALA A 145 4.39 -16.19 -12.72
CA ALA A 145 5.20 -14.99 -12.62
C ALA A 145 6.37 -15.15 -11.65
N CYS A 146 7.56 -14.75 -12.10
CA CYS A 146 8.76 -14.85 -11.28
C CYS A 146 8.87 -13.77 -10.21
N ILE A 147 8.09 -12.69 -10.31
CA ILE A 147 8.26 -11.52 -9.44
C ILE A 147 6.97 -11.20 -8.68
N GLU A 148 7.07 -11.20 -7.36
CA GLU A 148 6.09 -10.57 -6.48
C GLU A 148 6.60 -9.21 -6.00
N ILE A 149 5.77 -8.18 -6.11
CA ILE A 149 6.07 -6.84 -5.59
C ILE A 149 5.40 -6.66 -4.24
N THR A 150 6.18 -6.29 -3.24
CA THR A 150 5.73 -6.16 -1.84
C THR A 150 6.14 -4.81 -1.28
N THR A 151 5.17 -4.08 -0.72
CA THR A 151 5.42 -3.01 0.23
C THR A 151 5.47 -3.60 1.63
N ALA A 152 6.61 -3.50 2.30
CA ALA A 152 6.84 -4.05 3.62
C ALA A 152 7.07 -2.95 4.65
N TYR A 153 6.38 -3.03 5.78
CA TYR A 153 6.64 -2.23 6.97
C TYR A 153 7.29 -3.12 8.02
N THR A 154 8.46 -2.69 8.49
CA THR A 154 9.34 -3.48 9.35
C THR A 154 9.83 -2.64 10.54
N PRO A 155 10.45 -3.25 11.56
CA PRO A 155 11.04 -2.50 12.67
C PRO A 155 12.17 -1.54 12.25
N SER A 156 12.82 -1.76 11.10
CA SER A 156 13.86 -0.89 10.56
C SER A 156 13.35 0.16 9.55
N GLY A 157 12.08 0.08 9.15
CA GLY A 157 11.45 1.05 8.24
C GLY A 157 10.60 0.44 7.12
N PRO A 158 9.94 1.30 6.33
CA PRO A 158 9.20 0.90 5.13
C PRO A 158 10.12 0.61 3.94
N LEU A 159 9.86 -0.49 3.22
CA LEU A 159 10.61 -0.98 2.07
C LEU A 159 9.66 -1.30 0.91
N VAL A 160 10.13 -1.18 -0.33
CA VAL A 160 9.57 -1.90 -1.49
C VAL A 160 10.58 -2.95 -1.92
N TRP A 161 10.13 -4.18 -2.15
CA TRP A 161 10.99 -5.23 -2.70
C TRP A 161 10.32 -6.05 -3.80
N ALA A 162 11.17 -6.66 -4.61
CA ALA A 162 10.83 -7.69 -5.59
C ALA A 162 11.32 -9.03 -5.02
N TRP A 163 10.38 -9.93 -4.77
CA TRP A 163 10.67 -11.32 -4.43
C TRP A 163 10.80 -12.14 -5.72
N ASP A 164 11.85 -12.95 -5.81
CA ASP A 164 12.09 -13.89 -6.91
C ASP A 164 11.54 -15.28 -6.55
N TRP A 165 10.58 -15.75 -7.35
CA TRP A 165 9.93 -17.06 -7.25
C TRP A 165 10.34 -18.02 -8.37
N CYS A 166 11.42 -17.72 -9.12
CA CYS A 166 11.88 -18.56 -10.22
C CYS A 166 13.30 -19.07 -10.06
N GLY A 167 13.55 -20.24 -10.67
CA GLY A 167 14.90 -20.79 -10.86
C GLY A 167 15.59 -21.25 -9.58
N GLY A 168 14.86 -21.48 -8.49
CA GLY A 168 15.39 -21.80 -7.17
C GLY A 168 15.86 -20.58 -6.36
N ASN A 169 15.58 -19.35 -6.81
CA ASN A 169 16.07 -18.12 -6.17
C ASN A 169 15.25 -17.66 -4.95
N ALA A 170 14.12 -18.31 -4.66
CA ALA A 170 13.15 -18.10 -3.55
C ALA A 170 13.59 -17.10 -2.44
N GLY A 171 13.54 -15.81 -2.75
CA GLY A 171 14.17 -14.78 -1.93
C GLY A 171 14.02 -13.36 -2.48
N VAL A 172 14.51 -12.36 -1.73
CA VAL A 172 14.46 -10.95 -2.16
C VAL A 172 15.53 -10.68 -3.22
N GLY A 173 15.11 -10.57 -4.48
CA GLY A 173 15.98 -10.26 -5.61
C GLY A 173 16.45 -8.80 -5.64
N LYS A 174 15.56 -7.86 -5.25
CA LYS A 174 15.89 -6.43 -5.11
C LYS A 174 15.05 -5.73 -4.04
N ALA A 175 15.64 -4.80 -3.30
CA ALA A 175 14.95 -3.98 -2.31
C ALA A 175 15.38 -2.50 -2.35
N ILE A 176 14.45 -1.60 -2.05
CA ILE A 176 14.68 -0.16 -1.86
C ILE A 176 13.91 0.33 -0.61
N ALA A 177 14.52 1.20 0.18
CA ALA A 177 13.84 1.84 1.31
C ALA A 177 12.95 3.00 0.85
N ILE A 178 11.75 3.10 1.42
CA ILE A 178 10.81 4.21 1.19
C ILE A 178 11.29 5.42 2.01
N ASN A 179 12.26 6.13 1.45
CA ASN A 179 12.83 7.37 1.99
C ASN A 179 12.40 8.60 1.17
N SER A 180 12.86 9.80 1.53
CA SER A 180 12.53 11.04 0.82
C SER A 180 12.87 11.02 -0.67
N SER A 181 13.94 10.34 -1.07
CA SER A 181 14.30 10.17 -2.49
C SER A 181 13.26 9.30 -3.21
N PHE A 182 12.92 8.13 -2.66
CA PHE A 182 11.86 7.27 -3.19
C PHE A 182 10.54 8.03 -3.31
N LEU A 183 10.10 8.70 -2.24
CA LEU A 183 8.85 9.46 -2.20
C LEU A 183 8.84 10.54 -3.29
N SER A 184 9.91 11.33 -3.40
CA SER A 184 9.97 12.43 -4.39
C SER A 184 9.95 11.98 -5.85
N LYS A 185 10.35 10.72 -6.13
CA LYS A 185 10.57 10.21 -7.49
C LYS A 185 9.47 9.25 -7.95
N TYR A 186 9.04 8.33 -7.08
CA TYR A 186 8.12 7.24 -7.41
C TYR A 186 6.73 7.39 -6.81
N THR A 187 6.44 8.44 -6.04
CA THR A 187 5.09 8.65 -5.50
C THR A 187 4.39 9.90 -6.04
N THR A 188 3.07 9.81 -6.09
CA THR A 188 2.14 10.94 -6.24
C THR A 188 1.08 10.85 -5.13
N THR A 189 0.13 11.80 -5.07
CA THR A 189 -1.03 11.67 -4.16
C THR A 189 -2.18 10.96 -4.85
N VAL A 190 -2.63 9.84 -4.30
CA VAL A 190 -3.84 9.12 -4.72
C VAL A 190 -4.70 8.87 -3.48
N ASN A 191 -6.00 9.15 -3.56
CA ASN A 191 -6.96 9.00 -2.46
C ASN A 191 -6.54 9.69 -1.14
N GLY A 192 -5.75 10.78 -1.25
CA GLY A 192 -5.22 11.54 -0.11
C GLY A 192 -3.94 10.97 0.52
N LEU A 193 -3.41 9.87 -0.01
CA LEU A 193 -2.19 9.21 0.47
C LEU A 193 -1.04 9.33 -0.56
N PRO A 194 0.23 9.37 -0.12
CA PRO A 194 1.37 9.10 -1.02
C PRO A 194 1.25 7.68 -1.57
N ALA A 195 1.38 7.50 -2.88
CA ALA A 195 1.23 6.20 -3.53
C ALA A 195 2.16 6.06 -4.74
N TYR A 196 2.71 4.87 -4.96
CA TYR A 196 3.51 4.54 -6.14
C TYR A 196 2.75 3.64 -7.10
N THR A 197 3.07 3.72 -8.39
CA THR A 197 2.53 2.82 -9.41
C THR A 197 3.61 1.86 -9.86
N PHE A 198 3.25 0.57 -9.95
CA PHE A 198 4.13 -0.48 -10.42
C PHE A 198 3.51 -1.21 -11.62
N GLU A 199 4.36 -1.90 -12.37
CA GLU A 199 3.95 -2.88 -13.37
C GLU A 199 4.86 -4.11 -13.21
N VAL A 200 4.30 -5.32 -13.25
CA VAL A 200 5.04 -6.57 -13.49
C VAL A 200 4.51 -7.13 -14.80
N SER A 201 5.39 -7.33 -15.78
CA SER A 201 5.04 -7.80 -17.13
C SER A 201 5.89 -9.01 -17.51
N LYS A 202 5.29 -10.00 -18.19
CA LYS A 202 6.03 -11.07 -18.87
C LYS A 202 6.72 -10.47 -20.09
N THR A 203 8.04 -10.52 -20.11
CA THR A 203 8.90 -9.89 -21.13
C THR A 203 9.46 -10.89 -22.14
N ASP A 204 9.62 -12.16 -21.75
CA ASP A 204 9.85 -13.28 -22.68
C ASP A 204 9.03 -14.51 -22.26
N ALA A 205 8.25 -15.04 -23.20
CA ALA A 205 7.46 -16.24 -22.97
C ALA A 205 8.29 -17.53 -23.05
N ALA A 206 9.38 -17.55 -23.83
CA ALA A 206 10.19 -18.75 -24.06
C ALA A 206 11.06 -19.12 -22.85
N THR A 207 11.59 -18.11 -22.15
CA THR A 207 12.40 -18.28 -20.93
C THR A 207 11.62 -18.04 -19.63
N ASN A 208 10.31 -17.78 -19.73
CA ASN A 208 9.47 -17.29 -18.63
C ASN A 208 10.10 -16.06 -17.93
N ALA A 209 10.62 -15.10 -18.70
CA ALA A 209 11.16 -13.87 -18.14
C ALA A 209 10.04 -12.88 -17.77
N TRP A 210 10.16 -12.29 -16.60
CA TRP A 210 9.29 -11.25 -16.07
C TRP A 210 10.13 -10.07 -15.62
N THR A 211 9.62 -8.87 -15.85
CA THR A 211 10.24 -7.63 -15.38
C THR A 211 9.22 -6.82 -14.59
N ALA A 212 9.65 -6.38 -13.41
CA ALA A 212 8.97 -5.41 -12.59
C ALA A 212 9.53 -4.00 -12.83
N TYR A 213 8.64 -3.02 -12.81
CA TYR A 213 8.91 -1.60 -13.04
C TYR A 213 8.24 -0.74 -11.98
N LEU A 214 8.86 0.39 -11.62
CA LEU A 214 8.20 1.46 -10.89
C LEU A 214 8.03 2.68 -11.81
N PHE A 215 6.90 3.37 -11.70
CA PHE A 215 6.66 4.59 -12.48
C PHE A 215 7.35 5.79 -11.83
N ASN A 216 8.28 6.42 -12.56
CA ASN A 216 8.93 7.66 -12.15
C ASN A 216 8.04 8.85 -12.54
N TYR A 217 7.42 9.48 -11.54
CA TYR A 217 6.52 10.62 -11.71
C TYR A 217 7.23 11.92 -12.13
N GLN A 218 8.55 12.01 -11.99
CA GLN A 218 9.33 13.16 -12.46
C GLN A 218 9.59 13.11 -13.96
N THR A 219 9.72 11.90 -14.54
CA THR A 219 10.05 11.71 -15.96
C THR A 219 8.89 11.17 -16.81
N ASN A 220 7.79 10.76 -16.17
CA ASN A 220 6.64 10.08 -16.78
C ASN A 220 7.04 8.82 -17.56
N ALA A 221 8.00 8.07 -17.01
CA ALA A 221 8.56 6.86 -17.58
C ALA A 221 8.54 5.73 -16.54
N TYR A 222 8.45 4.49 -17.00
CA TYR A 222 8.76 3.33 -16.17
C TYR A 222 10.28 3.17 -16.06
N GLU A 223 10.75 2.84 -14.86
CA GLU A 223 12.14 2.44 -14.62
C GLU A 223 12.16 0.97 -14.24
N THR A 224 13.12 0.21 -14.77
CA THR A 224 13.28 -1.21 -14.43
C THR A 224 13.62 -1.34 -12.96
N PHE A 225 12.73 -1.99 -12.20
CA PHE A 225 13.02 -2.36 -10.84
C PHE A 225 13.83 -3.65 -10.85
N TYR A 226 13.26 -4.77 -11.27
CA TYR A 226 13.89 -6.09 -11.20
C TYR A 226 13.46 -6.98 -12.36
N THR A 227 14.32 -7.89 -12.80
CA THR A 227 14.02 -8.91 -13.81
C THR A 227 14.41 -10.28 -13.27
N SER A 228 13.55 -11.26 -13.46
CA SER A 228 13.82 -12.68 -13.19
C SER A 228 13.26 -13.54 -14.33
N SER A 229 13.80 -14.76 -14.47
CA SER A 229 13.42 -15.73 -15.49
C SER A 229 13.69 -17.15 -15.00
N GLY A 230 12.87 -18.11 -15.44
CA GLY A 230 13.08 -19.54 -15.16
C GLY A 230 11.79 -20.26 -14.80
N THR A 231 11.93 -21.50 -14.33
CA THR A 231 10.81 -22.29 -13.81
C THR A 231 10.23 -21.62 -12.57
N TYR A 232 8.91 -21.53 -12.48
CA TYR A 232 8.21 -21.02 -11.29
C TYR A 232 8.19 -22.06 -10.16
N ASP A 233 8.71 -21.70 -9.00
CA ASP A 233 9.09 -22.66 -7.95
C ASP A 233 7.91 -23.12 -7.06
N LEU A 234 6.79 -22.39 -7.01
CA LEU A 234 5.68 -22.68 -6.09
C LEU A 234 4.62 -23.68 -6.65
N GLY A 235 4.76 -24.07 -7.92
CA GLY A 235 3.83 -25.00 -8.61
C GLY A 235 2.51 -24.33 -9.04
N GLU A 236 1.43 -25.09 -9.15
CA GLU A 236 0.09 -24.59 -9.55
C GLU A 236 -0.64 -23.81 -8.44
N THR A 237 0.08 -23.18 -7.52
CA THR A 237 -0.54 -22.35 -6.48
C THR A 237 -0.93 -21.00 -7.08
N TRP A 238 -2.21 -20.68 -6.99
CA TRP A 238 -2.74 -19.40 -7.43
C TRP A 238 -2.42 -18.35 -6.39
N PHE A 239 -1.58 -17.39 -6.74
CA PHE A 239 -1.40 -16.17 -5.98
C PHE A 239 -1.95 -15.01 -6.77
N GLY A 240 -2.63 -14.13 -6.06
CA GLY A 240 -3.11 -12.87 -6.60
C GLY A 240 -2.41 -11.71 -5.92
N TRP A 241 -3.23 -10.71 -5.66
CA TRP A 241 -2.86 -9.45 -5.08
C TRP A 241 -3.44 -9.35 -3.66
N ASN A 242 -2.58 -9.06 -2.67
CA ASN A 242 -2.91 -8.97 -1.25
C ASN A 242 -2.90 -7.51 -0.79
N MET A 243 -4.05 -6.98 -0.36
CA MET A 243 -4.13 -5.65 0.28
C MET A 243 -3.35 -5.64 1.59
N PHE A 244 -3.50 -6.72 2.34
CA PHE A 244 -3.07 -6.80 3.72
C PHE A 244 -2.67 -8.22 4.05
N GLU A 245 -1.42 -8.37 4.43
CA GLU A 245 -0.84 -9.59 4.97
C GLU A 245 0.00 -9.18 6.19
N ILE A 246 -0.21 -9.82 7.33
CA ILE A 246 0.44 -9.45 8.59
C ILE A 246 1.14 -10.61 9.25
N TYR A 247 2.20 -10.27 9.99
CA TYR A 247 2.87 -11.16 10.92
C TYR A 247 2.98 -10.48 12.25
N SER A 248 2.16 -10.98 13.18
CA SER A 248 1.90 -10.33 14.44
C SER A 248 1.85 -11.34 15.59
N ASP A 249 2.53 -10.98 16.67
CA ASP A 249 2.43 -11.64 17.97
C ASP A 249 1.42 -10.86 18.81
N VAL A 250 0.62 -11.56 19.60
CA VAL A 250 -0.37 -10.90 20.45
C VAL A 250 0.34 -10.13 21.58
N GLU A 251 0.20 -8.80 21.58
CA GLU A 251 0.66 -7.90 22.65
C GLU A 251 -0.14 -8.22 23.94
N PRO A 252 0.48 -8.78 25.00
CA PRO A 252 -0.27 -9.33 26.13
C PRO A 252 -1.08 -8.32 26.94
N SER A 253 -0.76 -7.02 26.82
CA SER A 253 -1.47 -5.92 27.49
C SER A 253 -2.75 -5.49 26.78
N THR A 254 -2.89 -5.77 25.47
CA THR A 254 -4.04 -5.33 24.65
C THR A 254 -4.85 -6.50 24.08
N GLY A 255 -4.25 -7.69 23.96
CA GLY A 255 -4.87 -8.83 23.29
C GLY A 255 -4.96 -8.66 21.76
N ALA A 256 -4.30 -7.64 21.22
CA ALA A 256 -4.21 -7.35 19.80
C ALA A 256 -2.75 -7.48 19.32
N GLY A 257 -2.52 -7.42 18.01
CA GLY A 257 -1.17 -7.32 17.45
C GLY A 257 -0.47 -6.01 17.79
N TYR A 258 0.86 -6.00 17.96
CA TYR A 258 1.60 -4.77 18.25
C TYR A 258 1.36 -3.70 17.17
N TYR A 259 1.29 -4.11 15.90
CA TYR A 259 1.00 -3.24 14.76
C TYR A 259 -0.34 -2.51 14.88
N CYS A 260 -1.33 -3.10 15.57
CA CYS A 260 -2.64 -2.48 15.77
C CYS A 260 -2.52 -1.21 16.62
N THR A 261 -1.58 -1.20 17.56
CA THR A 261 -1.21 -0.02 18.37
C THR A 261 -0.24 0.88 17.60
N ASP A 262 0.82 0.31 16.99
CA ASP A 262 1.90 1.07 16.35
C ASP A 262 1.43 1.83 15.10
N MET A 263 0.45 1.29 14.38
CA MET A 263 -0.15 1.88 13.17
C MET A 263 -1.56 2.43 13.40
N ALA A 264 -1.91 2.75 14.66
CA ALA A 264 -3.20 3.35 14.99
C ALA A 264 -3.44 4.67 14.24
N GLY A 265 -4.52 4.73 13.48
CA GLY A 265 -4.86 5.88 12.62
C GLY A 265 -4.29 5.84 11.21
N GLN A 266 -3.48 4.83 10.85
CA GLN A 266 -2.97 4.66 9.48
C GLN A 266 -4.07 4.17 8.52
N SER A 267 -3.88 4.45 7.24
CA SER A 267 -4.74 3.98 6.15
C SER A 267 -3.88 3.52 5.00
N PHE A 268 -4.22 2.37 4.45
CA PHE A 268 -3.59 1.73 3.32
C PHE A 268 -4.61 1.74 2.18
N ASP A 269 -4.16 2.01 0.96
CA ASP A 269 -4.95 2.04 -0.26
C ASP A 269 -4.24 1.24 -1.36
N ALA A 270 -5.03 0.55 -2.17
CA ALA A 270 -4.56 0.07 -3.44
C ALA A 270 -5.67 0.16 -4.48
N SER A 271 -5.33 0.81 -5.59
CA SER A 271 -6.31 1.28 -6.56
C SER A 271 -5.79 1.12 -7.99
N SER A 272 -6.70 1.20 -8.95
CA SER A 272 -6.40 1.04 -10.38
C SER A 272 -5.70 -0.28 -10.71
N ILE A 273 -6.08 -1.38 -10.06
CA ILE A 273 -5.51 -2.71 -10.31
C ILE A 273 -5.93 -3.19 -11.71
N GLN A 274 -4.97 -3.61 -12.53
CA GLN A 274 -5.19 -4.10 -13.89
C GLN A 274 -4.38 -5.38 -14.14
N VAL A 275 -4.89 -6.19 -15.06
CA VAL A 275 -4.28 -7.44 -15.53
C VAL A 275 -3.98 -7.34 -17.02
N LYS A 276 -2.85 -7.89 -17.47
CA LYS A 276 -2.46 -7.92 -18.88
C LYS A 276 -2.96 -9.22 -19.52
N LEU A 277 -3.91 -9.10 -20.43
CA LEU A 277 -4.52 -10.22 -21.14
C LEU A 277 -4.29 -10.01 -22.64
N ASN A 278 -3.66 -10.97 -23.31
CA ASN A 278 -3.38 -10.93 -24.75
C ASN A 278 -2.68 -9.62 -25.18
N GLY A 279 -1.63 -9.24 -24.45
CA GLY A 279 -0.87 -7.99 -24.63
C GLY A 279 -1.55 -6.72 -24.13
N THR A 280 -2.86 -6.76 -23.82
CA THR A 280 -3.68 -5.58 -23.50
C THR A 280 -3.91 -5.47 -22.00
N TRP A 281 -3.77 -4.26 -21.45
CA TRP A 281 -4.10 -3.97 -20.06
C TRP A 281 -5.61 -3.79 -19.88
N ALA A 282 -6.21 -4.55 -18.98
CA ALA A 282 -7.63 -4.48 -18.63
C ALA A 282 -7.79 -4.27 -17.11
N LEU A 283 -8.68 -3.37 -16.71
CA LEU A 283 -9.03 -3.17 -15.30
C LEU A 283 -9.51 -4.50 -14.69
N ALA A 284 -9.14 -4.75 -13.44
CA ALA A 284 -9.67 -5.87 -12.68
C ALA A 284 -11.17 -5.66 -12.39
N THR A 285 -11.99 -6.65 -12.72
CA THR A 285 -13.46 -6.63 -12.66
C THR A 285 -13.94 -8.04 -12.32
N SER A 286 -15.25 -8.24 -12.12
CA SER A 286 -15.79 -9.60 -11.92
C SER A 286 -15.68 -10.52 -13.15
N ALA A 287 -15.28 -10.00 -14.32
CA ALA A 287 -15.13 -10.79 -15.55
C ALA A 287 -13.73 -11.42 -15.72
N ASN A 288 -12.70 -10.89 -15.05
CA ASN A 288 -11.30 -11.34 -15.13
C ASN A 288 -10.64 -11.57 -13.76
N SER A 289 -11.32 -11.18 -12.68
CA SER A 289 -10.83 -11.22 -11.30
C SER A 289 -11.96 -11.59 -10.34
N TYR A 290 -11.58 -11.99 -9.13
CA TYR A 290 -12.48 -12.24 -8.02
C TYR A 290 -11.85 -11.76 -6.71
N SER A 291 -12.70 -11.50 -5.72
CA SER A 291 -12.26 -11.23 -4.35
C SER A 291 -12.16 -12.54 -3.58
N TYR A 292 -11.11 -12.67 -2.78
CA TYR A 292 -11.06 -13.65 -1.69
C TYR A 292 -11.24 -12.87 -0.38
N GLY A 293 -12.07 -13.42 0.52
CA GLY A 293 -12.62 -12.66 1.66
C GLY A 293 -13.69 -11.64 1.23
N ASN A 294 -14.77 -12.12 0.62
CA ASN A 294 -15.99 -11.34 0.37
C ASN A 294 -17.19 -11.97 1.12
N PRO A 295 -17.86 -11.27 2.05
CA PRO A 295 -17.59 -9.90 2.50
C PRO A 295 -16.21 -9.75 3.16
N PRO A 296 -15.64 -8.52 3.21
CA PRO A 296 -14.37 -8.27 3.85
C PRO A 296 -14.32 -8.88 5.28
N PRO A 297 -13.26 -9.62 5.62
CA PRO A 297 -13.12 -10.24 6.94
C PRO A 297 -13.07 -9.17 8.04
N PRO A 298 -13.52 -9.44 9.27
CA PRO A 298 -13.34 -8.50 10.37
C PRO A 298 -11.86 -8.41 10.78
N GLY A 299 -11.40 -7.22 11.19
CA GLY A 299 -10.02 -7.00 11.63
C GLY A 299 -9.56 -7.87 12.81
N SER A 300 -10.49 -8.42 13.59
CA SER A 300 -10.19 -9.44 14.61
C SER A 300 -9.51 -10.68 14.04
N ASN A 301 -9.80 -11.06 12.79
CA ASN A 301 -9.16 -12.18 12.11
C ASN A 301 -7.70 -11.84 11.72
N PHE A 302 -7.31 -10.57 11.83
CA PHE A 302 -5.96 -10.04 11.65
C PHE A 302 -5.38 -9.57 13.01
N GLN A 303 -5.85 -10.13 14.13
CA GLN A 303 -5.43 -9.75 15.49
C GLN A 303 -5.59 -8.25 15.81
N CYS A 304 -6.34 -7.48 15.02
CA CYS A 304 -6.54 -6.04 15.23
C CYS A 304 -8.03 -5.68 15.13
N PRO A 305 -8.79 -5.70 16.24
CA PRO A 305 -10.20 -5.33 16.24
C PRO A 305 -10.50 -3.90 15.74
N LYS A 306 -9.49 -3.02 15.71
CA LYS A 306 -9.57 -1.66 15.15
C LYS A 306 -9.36 -1.58 13.64
N LEU A 307 -8.94 -2.68 12.99
CA LEU A 307 -8.72 -2.74 11.56
C LEU A 307 -10.06 -2.94 10.83
N THR A 308 -10.30 -2.09 9.85
CA THR A 308 -11.47 -2.11 8.97
C THR A 308 -11.01 -2.21 7.52
N PHE A 309 -11.77 -2.93 6.71
CA PHE A 309 -11.46 -3.24 5.32
C PHE A 309 -12.65 -2.82 4.44
N ALA A 310 -12.39 -2.15 3.31
CA ALA A 310 -13.41 -1.72 2.36
C ALA A 310 -13.02 -2.04 0.90
N MET A 311 -13.92 -2.70 0.16
CA MET A 311 -13.81 -2.88 -1.28
C MET A 311 -14.43 -1.65 -1.96
N ASP A 312 -13.66 -0.58 -2.09
CA ASP A 312 -14.12 0.72 -2.61
C ASP A 312 -14.54 0.64 -4.10
N SER A 313 -13.98 -0.30 -4.87
CA SER A 313 -14.43 -0.66 -6.22
C SER A 313 -14.17 -2.14 -6.52
N PRO A 314 -15.14 -2.90 -7.05
CA PRO A 314 -15.04 -4.35 -7.24
C PRO A 314 -13.77 -4.80 -7.95
N ASN A 315 -12.93 -5.56 -7.23
CA ASN A 315 -11.67 -6.15 -7.69
C ASN A 315 -10.57 -5.16 -8.09
N ASN A 316 -10.76 -3.83 -8.02
CA ASN A 316 -9.74 -2.86 -8.46
C ASN A 316 -9.44 -1.70 -7.52
N HIS A 317 -10.19 -1.55 -6.43
CA HIS A 317 -9.87 -0.60 -5.36
C HIS A 317 -10.22 -1.19 -3.99
N TRP A 318 -9.22 -1.19 -3.12
CA TRP A 318 -9.23 -1.71 -1.76
C TRP A 318 -8.65 -0.67 -0.82
N SER A 319 -9.24 -0.54 0.37
CA SER A 319 -8.61 0.18 1.46
C SER A 319 -8.68 -0.61 2.77
N ALA A 320 -7.69 -0.36 3.62
CA ALA A 320 -7.60 -0.91 4.97
C ALA A 320 -7.26 0.25 5.92
N ARG A 321 -7.94 0.33 7.07
CA ARG A 321 -7.76 1.43 8.03
C ARG A 321 -7.78 0.93 9.46
N ILE A 322 -6.79 1.35 10.24
CA ILE A 322 -6.72 1.09 11.67
C ILE A 322 -7.26 2.32 12.40
N ALA A 323 -8.30 2.16 13.21
CA ALA A 323 -8.81 3.25 14.05
C ALA A 323 -7.80 3.68 15.13
N ARG A 324 -7.94 4.91 15.65
CA ARG A 324 -7.12 5.39 16.79
C ARG A 324 -7.57 4.76 18.10
#